data_AF-A0A2E6DNN4-F1
#
_entry.id   AF-A0A2E6DNN4-F1
#
_cell.length_a   1.000
_cell.length_b   1.000
_cell.length_c   1.000
_cell.angle_alpha   90.00
_cell.angle_beta   90.00
_cell.angle_gamma   90.00
#
_symmetry.space_group_name_H-M   'P 1'
#
loop_
_entity.id
_entity.type
_entity.pdbx_description
1 polymer ?
#
loop_
_entity_poly.entity_id
_entity_poly.type
_entity_poly.pdbx_seq_one_letter_code
_entity_poly.pdbx_strand_id
1 'polypeptide(L)'
;MSEVANVPEEMERVDVAWGRYLIFPFSLESGKLGYFLTTIFTEWFPSHAEGVQLASGDHIQTFESNSGLEALEPGPELAAIPSTLRLDGEIWVPLGS
;
A
#
# COMPACT_ATOMS: atom_id res chain seq x y z
N MET A 1 -29.74 11.67 -5.33
CA MET A 1 -29.57 10.83 -4.14
C MET A 1 -28.89 9.56 -4.61
N SER A 2 -27.59 9.41 -4.33
CA SER A 2 -26.83 8.23 -4.78
C SER A 2 -27.26 7.00 -3.99
N GLU A 3 -27.54 5.93 -4.72
CA GLU A 3 -27.79 4.60 -4.21
C GLU A 3 -26.57 4.17 -3.39
N VAL A 4 -26.76 3.99 -2.07
CA VAL A 4 -25.71 3.49 -1.19
C VAL A 4 -25.54 2.01 -1.53
N ALA A 5 -24.47 1.68 -2.25
CA ALA A 5 -24.09 0.29 -2.48
C ALA A 5 -24.00 -0.42 -1.12
N ASN A 6 -24.68 -1.57 -1.00
CA ASN A 6 -24.61 -2.40 0.21
C ASN A 6 -23.16 -2.85 0.40
N VAL A 7 -22.48 -2.30 1.40
CA VAL A 7 -21.17 -2.77 1.85
C VAL A 7 -21.40 -4.09 2.59
N PRO A 8 -20.68 -5.18 2.27
CA PRO A 8 -20.78 -6.43 3.03
C PRO A 8 -20.55 -6.22 4.53
N GLU A 9 -21.19 -7.04 5.38
CA GLU A 9 -21.17 -6.87 6.85
C GLU A 9 -19.75 -6.86 7.44
N GLU A 10 -18.81 -7.53 6.79
CA GLU A 10 -17.40 -7.64 7.20
C GLU A 10 -16.47 -6.61 6.54
N MET A 11 -17.04 -5.67 5.77
CA MET A 11 -16.28 -4.66 5.04
C MET A 11 -16.58 -3.25 5.53
N GLU A 12 -15.56 -2.40 5.45
CA GLU A 12 -15.69 -0.97 5.70
C GLU A 12 -15.57 -0.21 4.38
N ARG A 13 -16.42 0.81 4.22
CA ARG A 13 -16.23 1.80 3.16
C ARG A 13 -15.22 2.83 3.64
N VAL A 14 -14.08 2.89 2.97
CA VAL A 14 -13.06 3.92 3.18
C VAL A 14 -13.07 4.87 1.99
N ASP A 15 -13.29 6.16 2.24
CA ASP A 15 -13.17 7.19 1.21
C ASP A 15 -11.72 7.68 1.15
N VAL A 16 -11.08 7.53 -0.01
CA VAL A 16 -9.72 8.03 -0.26
C VAL A 16 -9.78 9.51 -0.66
N ALA A 17 -9.01 10.35 0.02
CA ALA A 17 -8.99 11.78 -0.24
C ALA A 17 -8.42 12.10 -1.64
N TRP A 18 -9.04 13.05 -2.34
CA TRP A 18 -8.45 13.64 -3.53
C TRP A 18 -7.28 14.54 -3.10
N GLY A 19 -6.06 14.24 -3.55
CA GLY A 19 -4.88 14.94 -3.08
C GLY A 19 -3.64 14.68 -3.93
N ARG A 20 -2.52 15.27 -3.51
CA ARG A 20 -1.20 14.99 -4.09
C ARG A 20 -0.60 13.78 -3.39
N TYR A 21 -0.04 12.89 -4.18
CA TYR A 21 0.65 11.70 -3.69
C TYR A 21 2.07 11.66 -4.25
N LEU A 22 3.00 11.22 -3.42
CA LEU A 22 4.30 10.77 -3.89
C LEU A 22 4.24 9.25 -4.09
N ILE A 23 4.65 8.79 -5.27
CA ILE A 23 4.52 7.40 -5.68
C ILE A 23 5.91 6.76 -5.69
N PHE A 24 6.05 5.64 -4.99
CA PHE A 24 7.27 4.83 -4.96
C PHE A 24 7.00 3.47 -5.62
N PRO A 25 7.36 3.29 -6.90
CA PRO A 25 7.27 2.00 -7.55
C PRO A 25 8.28 1.03 -6.92
N PHE A 26 7.90 -0.24 -6.81
CA PHE A 26 8.76 -1.28 -6.28
C PHE A 26 8.66 -2.57 -7.08
N SER A 27 9.75 -3.33 -7.01
CA SER A 27 9.84 -4.71 -7.47
C SER A 27 10.77 -5.43 -6.49
N LEU A 28 10.22 -6.19 -5.55
CA LEU A 28 10.97 -6.78 -4.42
C LEU A 28 10.35 -8.09 -3.92
N GLU A 29 11.09 -8.85 -3.13
CA GLU A 29 10.55 -10.02 -2.43
C GLU A 29 9.66 -9.56 -1.27
N SER A 30 8.51 -10.20 -1.04
CA SER A 30 7.50 -9.77 -0.06
C SER A 30 8.07 -9.54 1.36
N GLY A 31 9.05 -10.35 1.78
CA GLY A 31 9.72 -10.21 3.07
C GLY A 31 10.54 -8.92 3.22
N LYS A 32 10.83 -8.22 2.11
CA LYS A 32 11.54 -6.93 2.07
C LYS A 32 10.58 -5.73 2.03
N LEU A 33 9.28 -5.94 1.86
CA LEU A 33 8.30 -4.84 1.72
C LEU A 33 8.26 -3.95 2.97
N GLY A 34 8.28 -4.55 4.17
CA GLY A 34 8.30 -3.79 5.43
C GLY A 34 9.56 -2.93 5.59
N TYR A 35 10.72 -3.43 5.15
CA TYR A 35 11.95 -2.65 5.15
C TYR A 35 11.87 -1.50 4.15
N PHE A 36 11.38 -1.74 2.94
CA PHE A 36 11.19 -0.71 1.92
C PHE A 36 10.27 0.42 2.40
N LEU A 37 9.13 0.06 3.01
CA LEU A 37 8.23 1.03 3.64
C LEU A 37 8.92 1.87 4.71
N THR A 38 9.68 1.22 5.60
CA THR A 38 10.43 1.92 6.66
C THR A 38 11.41 2.92 6.06
N THR A 39 12.22 2.49 5.09
CA THR A 39 13.22 3.33 4.43
C THR A 39 12.61 4.55 3.75
N ILE A 40 11.42 4.45 3.14
CA ILE A 40 10.72 5.62 2.58
C ILE A 40 10.55 6.70 3.64
N PHE A 41 9.98 6.36 4.80
CA PHE A 41 9.64 7.34 5.83
C PHE A 41 10.82 7.78 6.68
N THR A 42 11.78 6.89 6.98
CA THR A 42 12.87 7.19 7.92
C THR A 42 14.13 7.71 7.25
N GLU A 43 14.32 7.45 5.96
CA GLU A 43 15.54 7.84 5.25
C GLU A 43 15.24 8.72 4.05
N TRP A 44 14.33 8.28 3.16
CA TRP A 44 14.08 9.00 1.91
C TRP A 44 13.45 10.37 2.15
N PHE A 45 12.34 10.44 2.89
CA PHE A 45 11.65 11.70 3.17
C PHE A 45 12.55 12.74 3.86
N PRO A 46 13.25 12.41 4.97
CA PRO A 46 14.16 13.34 5.63
C PRO A 46 15.29 13.86 4.72
N SER A 47 15.72 13.08 3.74
CA SER A 47 16.87 13.40 2.90
C SER A 47 16.51 14.06 1.55
N HIS A 48 15.30 13.84 1.04
CA HIS A 48 14.94 14.22 -0.33
C HIS A 48 13.66 15.07 -0.45
N ALA A 49 12.84 15.12 0.60
CA ALA A 49 11.54 15.76 0.56
C ALA A 49 11.55 17.10 1.31
N GLU A 50 12.58 17.93 1.08
CA GLU A 50 12.69 19.24 1.72
C GLU A 50 11.48 20.11 1.36
N GLY A 51 10.80 20.65 2.37
CA GLY A 51 9.58 21.45 2.20
C GLY A 51 8.31 20.64 1.90
N VAL A 52 8.39 19.31 1.83
CA VAL A 52 7.22 18.43 1.68
C VAL A 52 6.71 18.05 3.06
N GLN A 53 5.45 18.38 3.34
CA GLN A 53 4.76 17.87 4.53
C GLN A 53 4.02 16.59 4.17
N LEU A 54 4.12 15.57 5.01
CA LEU A 54 3.24 14.40 4.92
C LEU A 54 1.84 14.80 5.37
N ALA A 55 0.82 14.39 4.63
CA ALA A 55 -0.54 14.52 5.11
C ALA A 55 -0.80 13.49 6.22
N SER A 56 -1.75 13.81 7.10
CA SER A 56 -2.30 12.81 8.03
C SER A 56 -3.12 11.78 7.26
N GLY A 57 -2.82 10.50 7.42
CA GLY A 57 -3.57 9.39 6.83
C GLY A 57 -2.67 8.21 6.51
N ASP A 58 -3.31 7.10 6.11
CA ASP A 58 -2.60 5.88 5.70
C ASP A 58 -2.06 6.01 4.27
N HIS A 59 -0.91 5.39 4.00
CA HIS A 59 -0.43 5.21 2.64
C HIS A 59 -1.21 4.09 1.94
N ILE A 60 -1.31 4.16 0.63
CA ILE A 60 -1.95 3.11 -0.19
C ILE A 60 -0.85 2.22 -0.78
N GLN A 61 -1.08 0.91 -0.75
CA GLN A 61 -0.22 -0.07 -1.41
C GLN A 61 -1.02 -0.70 -2.54
N THR A 62 -0.53 -0.55 -3.77
CA THR A 62 -1.08 -1.25 -4.93
C THR A 62 -0.13 -2.36 -5.32
N PHE A 63 -0.69 -3.47 -5.78
CA PHE A 63 0.06 -4.61 -6.29
C PHE A 63 -0.38 -4.86 -7.72
N GLU A 64 0.58 -5.07 -8.62
CA GLU A 64 0.30 -5.61 -9.93
C GLU A 64 -0.21 -7.06 -9.80
N SER A 65 -0.96 -7.52 -10.81
CA SER A 65 -1.42 -8.90 -10.85
C SER A 65 -0.26 -9.87 -10.73
N ASN A 66 -0.38 -10.80 -9.79
CA ASN A 66 0.69 -11.73 -9.46
C ASN A 66 0.08 -13.13 -9.30
N SER A 67 0.35 -14.00 -10.28
CA SER A 67 -0.21 -15.36 -10.28
C SER A 67 0.20 -16.18 -9.06
N GLY A 68 1.37 -15.88 -8.45
CA GLY A 68 1.83 -16.54 -7.23
C GLY A 68 1.05 -16.10 -5.99
N LEU A 69 0.61 -14.84 -5.95
CA LEU A 69 -0.28 -14.31 -4.91
C LEU A 69 -1.72 -14.79 -5.11
N GLU A 70 -2.20 -14.79 -6.34
CA GLU A 70 -3.56 -15.24 -6.72
C GLU A 70 -3.76 -16.75 -6.51
N ALA A 71 -2.69 -17.54 -6.58
CA ALA A 71 -2.73 -18.97 -6.33
C ALA A 71 -2.72 -19.34 -4.83
N LEU A 72 -2.59 -18.37 -3.92
CA LEU A 72 -2.66 -18.64 -2.49
C LEU A 72 -4.11 -18.94 -2.10
N GLU A 73 -4.35 -20.16 -1.59
CA GLU A 73 -5.68 -20.52 -1.09
C GLU A 73 -6.00 -19.73 0.19
N PRO A 74 -7.20 -19.12 0.29
CA PRO A 74 -7.65 -18.47 1.53
C PRO A 74 -7.92 -19.54 2.59
N GLY A 75 -6.92 -19.85 3.40
CA GLY A 75 -6.98 -20.78 4.53
C GLY A 75 -7.22 -20.08 5.89
N PRO A 76 -7.64 -20.83 6.92
CA PRO A 76 -7.87 -20.31 8.28
C PRO A 76 -6.57 -19.81 8.96
N GLU A 77 -5.43 -20.33 8.53
CA GLU A 77 -4.16 -19.62 8.62
C GLU A 77 -4.06 -18.88 7.30
N LEU A 78 -4.19 -17.55 7.29
CA LEU A 78 -3.82 -16.72 6.13
C LEU A 78 -2.48 -17.25 5.65
N ALA A 79 -2.45 -17.99 4.53
CA ALA A 79 -1.25 -18.66 4.07
C ALA A 79 -0.18 -17.57 3.95
N ALA A 80 0.78 -17.60 4.87
CA ALA A 80 1.71 -16.48 5.03
C ALA A 80 2.35 -16.25 3.66
N ILE A 81 2.16 -15.04 3.10
CA ILE A 81 2.70 -14.71 1.78
C ILE A 81 4.19 -15.10 1.81
N PRO A 82 4.65 -16.02 0.93
CA PRO A 82 6.01 -16.52 1.00
C PRO A 82 6.98 -15.34 0.95
N SER A 83 7.93 -15.26 1.88
CA SER A 83 8.84 -14.11 2.01
C SER A 83 9.69 -13.87 0.75
N THR A 84 9.83 -14.89 -0.09
CA THR A 84 10.55 -14.89 -1.37
C THR A 84 9.66 -14.59 -2.58
N LEU A 85 8.34 -14.50 -2.41
CA LEU A 85 7.43 -14.16 -3.49
C LEU A 85 7.79 -12.75 -4.00
N ARG A 86 8.08 -12.65 -5.30
CA ARG A 86 8.30 -11.36 -5.96
C ARG A 86 6.97 -10.62 -6.01
N LEU A 87 6.95 -9.38 -5.54
CA LEU A 87 5.84 -8.44 -5.63
C LEU A 87 6.29 -7.23 -6.44
N ASP A 88 5.40 -6.78 -7.31
CA ASP A 88 5.52 -5.58 -8.12
C ASP A 88 4.32 -4.68 -7.81
N GLY A 89 4.55 -3.37 -7.74
CA GLY A 89 3.50 -2.45 -7.30
C GLY A 89 4.02 -1.07 -6.94
N GLU A 90 3.19 -0.32 -6.21
CA GLU A 90 3.48 1.06 -5.85
C GLU A 90 3.05 1.38 -4.42
N ILE A 91 3.80 2.26 -3.76
CA ILE A 91 3.42 2.88 -2.49
C ILE A 91 3.04 4.33 -2.75
N TRP A 92 1.83 4.71 -2.39
CA TRP A 92 1.28 6.04 -2.59
C TRP A 92 1.22 6.75 -1.23
N VAL A 93 2.09 7.74 -1.05
CA VAL A 93 2.20 8.50 0.21
C VAL A 93 1.51 9.86 0.05
N PRO A 94 0.47 10.16 0.86
CA PRO A 94 -0.27 11.41 0.73
C PRO A 94 0.55 12.60 1.23
N LEU A 95 0.52 13.70 0.47
CA LEU A 95 1.24 14.93 0.78
C LEU A 95 0.28 16.01 1.30
N GLY A 96 0.74 16.74 2.31
CA GLY A 96 0.08 17.91 2.87
C GLY A 96 0.02 19.08 1.89
N SER A 97 -0.82 20.05 2.22
CA SER A 97 -0.99 21.31 1.49
C SER A 97 0.11 22.29 1.84
#